data_AF-A0A852H3J1-F1
#
_entry.id   AF-A0A852H3J1-F1
#
_cell.length_a   1.000
_cell.length_b   1.000
_cell.length_c   1.000
_cell.angle_alpha   90.00
_cell.angle_beta   90.00
_cell.angle_gamma   90.00
#
_symmetry.space_group_name_H-M   'P 1'
#
loop_
_entity.id
_entity.type
_entity.pdbx_description
1 polymer ?
#
loop_
_entity_poly.entity_id
_entity_poly.type
_entity_poly.pdbx_seq_one_letter_code
_entity_poly.pdbx_strand_id
1 'polypeptide(L)'
;GLSDSDENCKRFMDRCMPEAFKKLLTSSAVHKWGTEIHEGIYNMLMLLVDLVAERVKQDPIPVGLLGVLTMAFNPDNEYHFKNRMKVCQRNWAEVFGEGNMHAVSPISTFQKEPHGWLVDLVNRFAELGGFSAIQSKLNSEDIELGAISALVQPFGVCAEYLNSSVVQPMLDPIIHKMIKYVQNVEEKDLKDKRLVSIPELLSGIKLLCMRFQPDLVTAVDDLRLDILLRMLKSPHFSAKMNSLKEV
;
A
#
# COMPACT_ATOMS: atom_id res chain seq x y z
N GLY A 1 5.22 8.05 -21.21
CA GLY A 1 4.23 8.80 -22.00
C GLY A 1 4.49 10.30 -21.92
N LEU A 2 3.58 11.14 -22.46
CA LEU A 2 3.67 12.62 -22.44
C LEU A 2 3.93 13.21 -21.02
N SER A 3 3.38 12.57 -19.99
CA SER A 3 3.58 12.93 -18.57
C SER A 3 5.02 12.74 -18.09
N ASP A 4 5.77 11.80 -18.68
CA ASP A 4 7.18 11.53 -18.33
C ASP A 4 8.14 12.40 -19.14
N SER A 5 7.63 13.17 -20.12
CA SER A 5 8.43 14.14 -20.89
C SER A 5 8.22 15.58 -20.46
N ASP A 6 7.08 15.90 -19.84
CA ASP A 6 6.77 17.26 -19.38
C ASP A 6 7.24 17.49 -17.93
N GLU A 7 8.07 18.51 -17.72
CA GLU A 7 8.62 18.85 -16.40
C GLU A 7 7.56 19.30 -15.39
N ASN A 8 6.49 19.95 -15.84
CA ASN A 8 5.40 20.38 -14.97
C ASN A 8 4.59 19.17 -14.52
N CYS A 9 4.33 18.22 -15.43
CA CYS A 9 3.70 16.94 -15.07
C CYS A 9 4.54 16.16 -14.06
N LYS A 10 5.86 16.03 -14.28
CA LYS A 10 6.75 15.39 -13.30
C LYS A 10 6.72 16.08 -11.95
N ARG A 11 6.90 17.41 -11.93
CA ARG A 11 6.86 18.20 -10.69
C ARG A 11 5.53 18.06 -9.97
N PHE A 12 4.42 18.02 -10.70
CA PHE A 12 3.12 17.81 -10.11
C PHE A 12 3.02 16.43 -9.45
N MET A 13 3.41 15.37 -10.16
CA MET A 13 3.31 13.98 -9.70
C MET A 13 4.28 13.67 -8.55
N ASP A 14 5.52 14.14 -8.64
CA ASP A 14 6.59 13.77 -7.71
C ASP A 14 6.61 14.65 -6.45
N ARG A 15 5.98 15.83 -6.50
CA ARG A 15 6.05 16.80 -5.40
C ARG A 15 4.70 17.39 -5.02
N CYS A 16 4.02 18.06 -5.93
CA CYS A 16 2.82 18.83 -5.56
C CYS A 16 1.68 17.92 -5.10
N MET A 17 1.44 16.81 -5.79
CA MET A 17 0.39 15.85 -5.46
C MET A 17 0.65 15.15 -4.11
N PRO A 18 1.84 14.56 -3.85
CA PRO A 18 2.15 14.00 -2.52
C PRO A 18 1.99 15.02 -1.39
N GLU A 19 2.50 16.24 -1.55
CA GLU A 19 2.38 17.29 -0.53
C GLU A 19 0.93 17.70 -0.30
N ALA A 20 0.11 17.78 -1.35
CA ALA A 20 -1.30 18.12 -1.27
C ALA A 20 -2.10 17.02 -0.55
N PHE A 21 -1.99 15.76 -0.98
CA PHE A 21 -2.71 14.66 -0.34
C PHE A 21 -2.26 14.44 1.10
N LYS A 22 -0.97 14.61 1.42
CA LYS A 22 -0.52 14.58 2.82
C LYS A 22 -1.28 15.61 3.67
N LYS A 23 -1.41 16.86 3.20
CA LYS A 23 -2.15 17.90 3.92
C LYS A 23 -3.65 17.58 4.03
N LEU A 24 -4.26 17.07 2.96
CA LEU A 24 -5.69 16.76 2.92
C LEU A 24 -6.06 15.55 3.79
N LEU A 25 -5.16 14.59 3.94
CA LEU A 25 -5.47 13.31 4.58
C LEU A 25 -4.96 13.20 6.02
N THR A 26 -3.90 13.92 6.39
CA THR A 26 -3.24 13.74 7.69
C THR A 26 -3.26 14.99 8.57
N SER A 27 -3.81 16.11 8.11
CA SER A 27 -3.87 17.33 8.93
C SER A 27 -5.01 17.24 9.95
N SER A 28 -4.77 17.67 11.19
CA SER A 28 -5.82 17.81 12.20
C SER A 28 -6.91 18.82 11.81
N ALA A 29 -6.65 19.67 10.80
CA ALA A 29 -7.65 20.59 10.22
C ALA A 29 -8.84 19.85 9.60
N VAL A 30 -8.67 18.60 9.18
CA VAL A 30 -9.70 17.71 8.64
C VAL A 30 -10.95 17.69 9.52
N HIS A 31 -10.80 17.69 10.85
CA HIS A 31 -11.93 17.64 11.79
C HIS A 31 -12.82 18.88 11.79
N LYS A 32 -12.33 20.00 11.24
CA LYS A 32 -13.01 21.30 11.22
C LYS A 32 -13.67 21.59 9.88
N TRP A 33 -13.44 20.76 8.86
CA TRP A 33 -13.97 20.98 7.52
C TRP A 33 -15.45 20.60 7.43
N GLY A 34 -16.18 21.32 6.56
CA GLY A 34 -17.57 21.02 6.24
C GLY A 34 -17.69 19.76 5.39
N THR A 35 -18.91 19.21 5.31
CA THR A 35 -19.17 17.94 4.60
C THR A 35 -18.85 18.06 3.11
N GLU A 36 -19.13 19.21 2.51
CA GLU A 36 -18.84 19.53 1.13
C GLU A 36 -17.34 19.45 0.79
N ILE A 37 -16.47 19.82 1.73
CA ILE A 37 -15.02 19.71 1.56
C ILE A 37 -14.62 18.23 1.62
N HIS A 38 -15.18 17.46 2.56
CA HIS A 38 -14.92 16.03 2.65
C HIS A 38 -15.33 15.27 1.39
N GLU A 39 -16.48 15.60 0.80
CA GLU A 39 -16.94 15.03 -0.46
C GLU A 39 -16.06 15.47 -1.64
N GLY A 40 -15.59 16.72 -1.65
CA GLY A 40 -14.59 17.20 -2.61
C GLY A 40 -13.29 16.40 -2.53
N ILE A 41 -12.79 16.12 -1.32
CA ILE A 41 -11.60 15.27 -1.12
C ILE A 41 -11.85 13.84 -1.58
N TYR A 42 -13.03 13.28 -1.29
CA TYR A 42 -13.41 11.94 -1.76
C TYR A 42 -13.34 11.86 -3.29
N ASN A 43 -13.92 12.84 -4.00
CA ASN A 43 -13.86 12.90 -5.46
C ASN A 43 -12.41 13.04 -5.98
N MET A 44 -11.56 13.81 -5.30
CA MET A 44 -10.13 13.90 -5.65
C MET A 44 -9.40 12.57 -5.44
N LEU A 45 -9.75 11.82 -4.39
CA LEU A 45 -9.19 10.47 -4.15
C LEU A 45 -9.64 9.48 -5.23
N MET A 46 -10.88 9.56 -5.72
CA MET A 46 -11.35 8.76 -6.85
C MET A 46 -10.51 9.04 -8.11
N LEU A 47 -10.26 10.32 -8.43
CA LEU A 47 -9.40 10.70 -9.55
C LEU A 47 -7.94 10.23 -9.39
N LEU A 48 -7.41 10.27 -8.16
CA LEU A 48 -6.10 9.71 -7.84
C LEU A 48 -6.08 8.21 -8.11
N VAL A 49 -7.08 7.46 -7.63
CA VAL A 49 -7.18 6.01 -7.86
C VAL A 49 -7.21 5.70 -9.36
N ASP A 50 -8.00 6.43 -10.13
CA ASP A 50 -8.08 6.27 -11.59
C ASP A 50 -6.72 6.48 -12.26
N LEU A 51 -6.03 7.55 -11.88
CA LEU A 51 -4.69 7.86 -12.38
C LEU A 51 -3.66 6.78 -12.03
N VAL A 52 -3.66 6.30 -10.79
CA VAL A 52 -2.70 5.28 -10.34
C VAL A 52 -2.97 3.93 -11.01
N ALA A 53 -4.24 3.54 -11.14
CA ALA A 53 -4.65 2.30 -11.80
C ALA A 53 -4.22 2.27 -13.27
N GLU A 54 -4.31 3.40 -13.99
CA GLU A 54 -3.81 3.50 -15.36
C GLU A 54 -2.28 3.57 -15.42
N ARG A 55 -1.64 4.32 -14.51
CA ARG A 55 -0.18 4.52 -14.57
C ARG A 55 0.61 3.27 -14.17
N VAL A 56 0.09 2.43 -13.27
CA VAL A 56 0.78 1.20 -12.83
C VAL A 56 0.89 0.14 -13.94
N LYS A 57 0.04 0.21 -14.96
CA LYS A 57 0.10 -0.65 -16.15
C LYS A 57 1.35 -0.38 -17.02
N GLN A 58 1.97 0.79 -16.86
CA GLN A 58 3.09 1.27 -17.67
C GLN A 58 4.41 1.17 -16.92
N ASP A 59 5.50 0.91 -17.66
CA ASP A 59 6.86 1.00 -17.13
C ASP A 59 7.44 2.42 -17.28
N PRO A 60 8.31 2.86 -16.35
CA PRO A 60 8.70 2.18 -15.11
C PRO A 60 7.59 2.23 -14.05
N ILE A 61 7.66 1.34 -13.05
CA ILE A 61 6.73 1.27 -11.92
C ILE A 61 6.68 2.64 -11.20
N PRO A 62 5.50 3.25 -11.02
CA PRO A 62 5.38 4.62 -10.50
C PRO A 62 5.46 4.66 -8.97
N VAL A 63 6.65 4.39 -8.41
CA VAL A 63 6.90 4.28 -6.95
C VAL A 63 6.37 5.48 -6.18
N GLY A 64 6.59 6.71 -6.66
CA GLY A 64 6.10 7.93 -6.00
C GLY A 64 4.57 7.98 -5.89
N LEU A 65 3.86 7.60 -6.96
CA LEU A 65 2.39 7.55 -6.96
C LEU A 65 1.85 6.43 -6.08
N LEU A 66 2.52 5.28 -6.06
CA LEU A 66 2.14 4.19 -5.17
C LEU A 66 2.24 4.63 -3.70
N GLY A 67 3.21 5.48 -3.35
CA GLY A 67 3.27 6.11 -2.03
C GLY A 67 2.06 7.01 -1.73
N VAL A 68 1.56 7.76 -2.72
CA VAL A 68 0.32 8.55 -2.55
C VAL A 68 -0.90 7.64 -2.43
N LEU A 69 -0.94 6.54 -3.19
CA LEU A 69 -1.99 5.52 -3.08
C LEU A 69 -1.99 4.87 -1.68
N THR A 70 -0.81 4.57 -1.12
CA THR A 70 -0.69 4.08 0.26
C THR A 70 -1.30 5.06 1.26
N MET A 71 -1.03 6.37 1.13
CA MET A 71 -1.68 7.37 2.00
C MET A 71 -3.20 7.39 1.80
N ALA A 72 -3.65 7.29 0.55
CA ALA A 72 -5.08 7.27 0.21
C ALA A 72 -5.81 6.02 0.71
N PHE A 73 -5.11 4.88 0.85
CA PHE A 73 -5.69 3.62 1.32
C PHE A 73 -5.53 3.41 2.83
N ASN A 74 -4.72 4.21 3.52
CA ASN A 74 -4.46 4.02 4.95
C ASN A 74 -5.66 4.46 5.82
N PRO A 75 -6.42 3.53 6.44
CA PRO A 75 -7.59 3.85 7.25
C PRO A 75 -7.29 4.69 8.50
N ASP A 76 -6.04 4.65 8.98
CA ASP A 76 -5.62 5.33 10.21
C ASP A 76 -5.35 6.83 10.01
N ASN A 77 -5.43 7.33 8.77
CA ASN A 77 -5.27 8.75 8.51
C ASN A 77 -6.47 9.58 9.04
N GLU A 78 -6.26 10.86 9.33
CA GLU A 78 -7.26 11.75 9.92
C GLU A 78 -8.54 11.84 9.08
N TYR A 79 -8.42 11.79 7.75
CA TYR A 79 -9.55 11.86 6.82
C TYR A 79 -10.44 10.62 6.89
N HIS A 80 -9.87 9.43 6.84
CA HIS A 80 -10.62 8.18 6.95
C HIS A 80 -11.17 8.01 8.36
N PHE A 81 -10.40 8.32 9.40
CA PHE A 81 -10.91 8.33 10.75
C PHE A 81 -12.11 9.28 10.92
N LYS A 82 -12.06 10.50 10.36
CA LYS A 82 -13.20 11.43 10.41
C LYS A 82 -14.44 10.89 9.66
N ASN A 83 -14.24 10.11 8.61
CA ASN A 83 -15.28 9.61 7.71
C ASN A 83 -15.59 8.12 7.88
N ARG A 84 -15.10 7.47 8.93
CA ARG A 84 -15.22 6.03 9.20
C ARG A 84 -16.66 5.49 9.25
N MET A 85 -17.63 6.36 9.52
CA MET A 85 -19.07 6.04 9.52
C MET A 85 -19.75 6.17 8.14
N LYS A 86 -19.05 6.64 7.11
CA LYS A 86 -19.60 6.74 5.75
C LYS A 86 -19.78 5.33 5.18
N VAL A 87 -20.89 5.14 4.46
CA VAL A 87 -21.19 3.92 3.72
C VAL A 87 -20.69 4.04 2.28
N CYS A 88 -20.56 2.91 1.58
CA CYS A 88 -20.20 2.90 0.17
C CYS A 88 -21.23 3.69 -0.63
N GLN A 89 -20.75 4.49 -1.58
CA GLN A 89 -21.61 5.25 -2.50
C GLN A 89 -22.07 4.41 -3.69
N ARG A 90 -21.36 3.31 -3.98
CA ARG A 90 -21.66 2.41 -5.10
C ARG A 90 -21.93 1.00 -4.59
N ASN A 91 -22.89 0.34 -5.23
CA ASN A 91 -23.12 -1.09 -5.01
C ASN A 91 -22.09 -1.92 -5.80
N TRP A 92 -20.98 -2.29 -5.16
CA TRP A 92 -19.91 -3.06 -5.82
C TRP A 92 -20.27 -4.51 -6.10
N ALA A 93 -21.30 -5.06 -5.44
CA ALA A 93 -21.80 -6.40 -5.76
C ALA A 93 -22.44 -6.47 -7.16
N GLU A 94 -23.00 -5.37 -7.68
CA GLU A 94 -23.49 -5.29 -9.06
C GLU A 94 -22.36 -5.25 -10.10
N VAL A 95 -21.15 -4.84 -9.68
CA VAL A 95 -19.98 -4.73 -10.57
C VAL A 95 -19.22 -6.04 -10.65
N PHE A 96 -18.94 -6.66 -9.49
CA PHE A 96 -18.10 -7.87 -9.41
C PHE A 96 -18.90 -9.17 -9.19
N GLY A 97 -20.17 -9.06 -8.79
CA GLY A 97 -20.94 -10.17 -8.23
C GLY A 97 -20.79 -10.27 -6.71
N GLU A 98 -21.77 -10.90 -6.06
CA GLU A 98 -21.74 -11.15 -4.62
C GLU A 98 -20.50 -11.95 -4.21
N GLY A 99 -19.83 -11.52 -3.14
CA GLY A 99 -18.63 -12.18 -2.63
C GLY A 99 -17.33 -11.93 -3.41
N ASN A 100 -17.40 -11.31 -4.60
CA ASN A 100 -16.25 -11.10 -5.49
C ASN A 100 -15.64 -9.69 -5.44
N MET A 101 -16.15 -8.82 -4.56
CA MET A 101 -15.56 -7.51 -4.31
C MET A 101 -14.14 -7.66 -3.73
N HIS A 102 -13.22 -6.77 -4.09
CA HIS A 102 -11.83 -6.83 -3.63
C HIS A 102 -11.67 -6.24 -2.22
N ALA A 103 -12.50 -5.26 -1.88
CA ALA A 103 -12.65 -4.75 -0.53
C ALA A 103 -14.10 -4.88 -0.07
N VAL A 104 -14.27 -5.18 1.21
CA VAL A 104 -15.56 -5.33 1.87
C VAL A 104 -15.49 -4.66 3.25
N SER A 105 -16.55 -3.94 3.60
CA SER A 105 -16.70 -3.48 4.99
C SER A 105 -16.80 -4.69 5.92
N PRO A 106 -16.24 -4.63 7.14
CA PRO A 106 -16.33 -5.72 8.11
C PRO A 106 -17.79 -6.10 8.41
N ILE A 107 -18.15 -7.37 8.22
CA ILE A 107 -19.49 -7.90 8.51
C ILE A 107 -19.58 -8.16 10.02
N SER A 108 -20.28 -7.35 10.82
CA SER A 108 -20.69 -7.77 12.18
C SER A 108 -21.76 -6.90 12.85
N THR A 109 -22.59 -7.60 13.61
CA THR A 109 -23.80 -7.25 14.40
C THR A 109 -23.64 -6.19 15.49
N PHE A 110 -22.43 -5.68 15.73
CA PHE A 110 -22.16 -4.60 16.68
C PHE A 110 -21.25 -3.56 16.04
N GLN A 111 -21.88 -2.52 15.47
CA GLN A 111 -21.31 -1.22 15.09
C GLN A 111 -19.79 -1.22 14.82
N LYS A 112 -19.33 -1.98 13.82
CA LYS A 112 -18.02 -1.68 13.21
C LYS A 112 -18.18 -0.56 12.20
N GLU A 113 -17.23 0.35 12.25
CA GLU A 113 -17.15 1.52 11.40
C GLU A 113 -17.00 1.06 9.93
N PRO A 114 -17.99 1.32 9.05
CA PRO A 114 -18.05 0.72 7.72
C PRO A 114 -16.90 1.11 6.79
N HIS A 115 -16.29 2.29 6.99
CA HIS A 115 -15.24 2.85 6.13
C HIS A 115 -15.58 2.76 4.64
N GLY A 116 -16.84 3.00 4.29
CA GLY A 116 -17.36 2.75 2.95
C GLY A 116 -16.67 3.54 1.85
N TRP A 117 -16.20 4.76 2.14
CA TRP A 117 -15.41 5.54 1.19
C TRP A 117 -14.04 4.91 0.90
N LEU A 118 -13.37 4.31 1.89
CA LEU A 118 -12.15 3.56 1.65
C LEU A 118 -12.43 2.30 0.81
N VAL A 119 -13.52 1.60 1.13
CA VAL A 119 -13.96 0.42 0.36
C VAL A 119 -14.26 0.79 -1.09
N ASP A 120 -14.88 1.96 -1.35
CA ASP A 120 -15.11 2.49 -2.69
C ASP A 120 -13.78 2.72 -3.44
N LEU A 121 -12.79 3.34 -2.80
CA LEU A 121 -11.49 3.61 -3.43
C LEU A 121 -10.77 2.32 -3.83
N VAL A 122 -10.75 1.31 -2.95
CA VAL A 122 -10.08 0.03 -3.25
C VAL A 122 -10.82 -0.75 -4.34
N ASN A 123 -12.15 -0.80 -4.30
CA ASN A 123 -12.93 -1.48 -5.33
C ASN A 123 -12.89 -0.73 -6.68
N ARG A 124 -12.79 0.60 -6.68
CA ARG A 124 -12.54 1.38 -7.90
C ARG A 124 -11.19 1.03 -8.53
N PHE A 125 -10.15 0.90 -7.71
CA PHE A 125 -8.84 0.46 -8.18
C PHE A 125 -8.91 -0.95 -8.80
N ALA A 126 -9.70 -1.85 -8.22
CA ALA A 126 -9.95 -3.18 -8.78
C ALA A 126 -10.73 -3.15 -10.10
N GLU A 127 -11.77 -2.33 -10.21
CA GLU A 127 -12.58 -2.19 -11.42
C GLU A 127 -11.73 -1.77 -12.63
N LEU A 128 -10.74 -0.92 -12.40
CA LEU A 128 -9.80 -0.46 -13.44
C LEU A 128 -8.67 -1.44 -13.74
N GLY A 129 -8.69 -2.64 -13.14
CA GLY A 129 -7.67 -3.67 -13.33
C GLY A 129 -6.36 -3.40 -12.59
N GLY A 130 -6.36 -2.53 -11.57
CA GLY A 130 -5.17 -2.17 -10.81
C GLY A 130 -4.55 -3.37 -10.07
N PHE A 131 -5.38 -4.25 -9.49
CA PHE A 131 -4.91 -5.48 -8.83
C PHE A 131 -4.22 -6.44 -9.82
N SER A 132 -4.82 -6.67 -10.99
CA SER A 132 -4.24 -7.52 -12.03
C SER A 132 -2.92 -6.94 -12.57
N ALA A 133 -2.86 -5.61 -12.74
CA ALA A 133 -1.63 -4.93 -13.15
C ALA A 133 -0.51 -5.09 -12.12
N ILE A 134 -0.80 -4.89 -10.83
CA ILE A 134 0.18 -5.10 -9.76
C ILE A 134 0.63 -6.56 -9.71
N GLN A 135 -0.30 -7.52 -9.77
CA GLN A 135 0.03 -8.94 -9.77
C GLN A 135 0.95 -9.32 -10.94
N SER A 136 0.67 -8.79 -12.14
CA SER A 136 1.52 -9.00 -13.31
C SER A 136 2.95 -8.48 -13.09
N LYS A 137 3.11 -7.30 -12.48
CA LYS A 137 4.43 -6.74 -12.15
C LYS A 137 5.17 -7.56 -11.09
N LEU A 138 4.47 -8.00 -10.04
CA LEU A 138 5.06 -8.82 -8.96
C LEU A 138 5.54 -10.20 -9.43
N ASN A 139 4.90 -10.75 -10.48
CA ASN A 139 5.29 -12.01 -11.09
C ASN A 139 6.49 -11.89 -12.05
N SER A 140 6.96 -10.67 -12.34
CA SER A 140 8.17 -10.45 -13.13
C SER A 140 9.42 -10.95 -12.38
N GLU A 141 10.36 -11.59 -13.08
CA GLU A 141 11.59 -12.13 -12.49
C GLU A 141 12.59 -11.02 -12.11
N ASP A 142 12.63 -9.93 -12.88
CA ASP A 142 13.63 -8.85 -12.76
C ASP A 142 13.14 -7.65 -11.94
N ILE A 143 12.07 -7.80 -11.16
CA ILE A 143 11.52 -6.68 -10.38
C ILE A 143 12.42 -6.34 -9.18
N GLU A 144 12.78 -5.07 -9.06
CA GLU A 144 13.59 -4.57 -7.95
C GLU A 144 12.85 -4.60 -6.60
N LEU A 145 13.59 -4.86 -5.52
CA LEU A 145 13.00 -4.98 -4.17
C LEU A 145 12.23 -3.73 -3.71
N GLY A 146 12.74 -2.54 -4.05
CA GLY A 146 12.06 -1.28 -3.75
C GLY A 146 10.73 -1.14 -4.50
N ALA A 147 10.66 -1.65 -5.73
CA ALA A 147 9.41 -1.66 -6.50
C ALA A 147 8.41 -2.68 -5.94
N ILE A 148 8.87 -3.86 -5.50
CA ILE A 148 8.03 -4.82 -4.78
C ILE A 148 7.44 -4.18 -3.53
N SER A 149 8.28 -3.52 -2.70
CA SER A 149 7.82 -2.81 -1.51
C SER A 149 6.71 -1.82 -1.86
N ALA A 150 6.96 -0.94 -2.84
CA ALA A 150 6.00 0.08 -3.26
C ALA A 150 4.66 -0.49 -3.75
N LEU A 151 4.67 -1.62 -4.46
CA LEU A 151 3.47 -2.31 -4.93
C LEU A 151 2.67 -2.98 -3.80
N VAL A 152 3.35 -3.42 -2.75
CA VAL A 152 2.74 -4.11 -1.59
C VAL A 152 2.15 -3.12 -0.59
N GLN A 153 2.78 -1.96 -0.36
CA GLN A 153 2.38 -1.02 0.69
C GLN A 153 0.89 -0.62 0.68
N PRO A 154 0.28 -0.24 -0.47
CA PRO A 154 -1.12 0.20 -0.47
C PRO A 154 -2.07 -0.88 0.05
N PHE A 155 -1.77 -2.15 -0.23
CA PHE A 155 -2.59 -3.28 0.23
C PHE A 155 -2.32 -3.64 1.68
N GLY A 156 -1.07 -3.49 2.14
CA GLY A 156 -0.74 -3.70 3.55
C GLY A 156 -1.54 -2.77 4.45
N VAL A 157 -1.53 -1.46 4.19
CA VAL A 157 -2.20 -0.49 5.07
C VAL A 157 -3.73 -0.64 5.12
N CYS A 158 -4.37 -1.14 4.06
CA CYS A 158 -5.82 -1.37 4.03
C CYS A 158 -6.23 -2.83 4.21
N ALA A 159 -5.30 -3.70 4.64
CA ALA A 159 -5.48 -5.14 4.64
C ALA A 159 -6.76 -5.60 5.36
N GLU A 160 -7.15 -4.91 6.44
CA GLU A 160 -8.35 -5.26 7.21
C GLU A 160 -9.67 -5.22 6.40
N TYR A 161 -9.72 -4.39 5.34
CA TYR A 161 -10.87 -4.26 4.44
C TYR A 161 -10.78 -5.17 3.22
N LEU A 162 -9.63 -5.77 2.95
CA LEU A 162 -9.47 -6.64 1.79
C LEU A 162 -10.26 -7.94 1.98
N ASN A 163 -10.92 -8.37 0.90
CA ASN A 163 -11.62 -9.63 0.84
C ASN A 163 -10.60 -10.77 0.67
N SER A 164 -10.40 -11.56 1.73
CA SER A 164 -9.43 -12.65 1.73
C SER A 164 -9.70 -13.67 0.64
N SER A 165 -10.96 -13.99 0.30
CA SER A 165 -11.27 -14.98 -0.73
C SER A 165 -10.83 -14.55 -2.14
N VAL A 166 -10.70 -13.25 -2.39
CA VAL A 166 -10.35 -12.69 -3.72
C VAL A 166 -8.89 -12.27 -3.76
N VAL A 167 -8.43 -11.54 -2.75
CA VAL A 167 -7.13 -10.86 -2.79
C VAL A 167 -5.99 -11.74 -2.26
N GLN A 168 -6.25 -12.60 -1.27
CA GLN A 168 -5.21 -13.45 -0.68
C GLN A 168 -4.51 -14.35 -1.72
N PRO A 169 -5.21 -15.08 -2.61
CA PRO A 169 -4.55 -15.92 -3.60
C PRO A 169 -3.62 -15.13 -4.55
N MET A 170 -3.90 -13.83 -4.75
CA MET A 170 -3.08 -12.96 -5.59
C MET A 170 -1.76 -12.56 -4.92
N LEU A 171 -1.77 -12.42 -3.58
CA LEU A 171 -0.64 -11.89 -2.80
C LEU A 171 0.15 -12.97 -2.06
N ASP A 172 -0.43 -14.14 -1.81
CA ASP A 172 0.25 -15.27 -1.15
C ASP A 172 1.59 -15.65 -1.81
N PRO A 173 1.71 -15.72 -3.16
CA PRO A 173 3.00 -16.03 -3.79
C PRO A 173 4.08 -15.00 -3.46
N ILE A 174 3.75 -13.71 -3.44
CA ILE A 174 4.74 -12.66 -3.13
C ILE A 174 5.10 -12.64 -1.64
N ILE A 175 4.13 -12.89 -0.75
CA ILE A 175 4.37 -13.00 0.70
C ILE A 175 5.43 -14.07 0.98
N HIS A 176 5.19 -15.29 0.51
CA HIS A 176 6.13 -16.40 0.72
C HIS A 176 7.47 -16.18 0.02
N LYS A 177 7.47 -15.68 -1.22
CA LYS A 177 8.69 -15.38 -1.98
C LYS A 177 9.56 -14.37 -1.22
N MET A 178 8.98 -13.32 -0.66
CA MET A 178 9.72 -12.25 0.03
C MET A 178 10.21 -12.70 1.41
N ILE A 179 9.41 -13.46 2.17
CA ILE A 179 9.86 -14.06 3.44
C ILE A 179 11.07 -14.96 3.19
N LYS A 180 10.97 -15.86 2.20
CA LYS A 180 12.09 -16.75 1.82
C LYS A 180 13.29 -15.97 1.30
N TYR A 181 13.09 -14.92 0.52
CA TYR A 181 14.18 -14.06 0.06
C TYR A 181 14.95 -13.47 1.25
N VAL A 182 14.25 -12.84 2.20
CA VAL A 182 14.89 -12.21 3.37
C VAL A 182 15.58 -13.23 4.28
N GLN A 183 14.99 -14.42 4.47
CA GLN A 183 15.60 -15.53 5.21
C GLN A 183 16.98 -15.93 4.65
N ASN A 184 17.16 -15.86 3.33
CA ASN A 184 18.39 -16.27 2.65
C ASN A 184 19.38 -15.12 2.43
N VAL A 185 19.11 -13.90 2.92
CA VAL A 185 20.09 -12.79 2.85
C VAL A 185 21.29 -13.14 3.73
N GLU A 186 22.50 -13.12 3.16
CA GLU A 186 23.73 -13.42 3.88
C GLU A 186 24.48 -12.13 4.29
N GLU A 187 25.46 -12.25 5.18
CA GLU A 187 26.24 -11.09 5.65
C GLU A 187 26.96 -10.34 4.51
N LYS A 188 27.40 -11.07 3.48
CA LYS A 188 28.06 -10.52 2.28
C LYS A 188 27.13 -9.59 1.47
N ASP A 189 25.82 -9.79 1.59
CA ASP A 189 24.81 -9.04 0.85
C ASP A 189 24.45 -7.74 1.56
N LEU A 190 24.71 -7.60 2.87
CA LEU A 190 24.32 -6.45 3.70
C LEU A 190 24.85 -5.09 3.21
N LYS A 191 25.89 -5.08 2.37
CA LYS A 191 26.42 -3.87 1.73
C LYS A 191 25.58 -3.38 0.54
N ASP A 192 24.68 -4.21 0.04
CA ASP A 192 23.87 -3.92 -1.13
C ASP A 192 22.79 -2.88 -0.81
N LYS A 193 22.74 -1.83 -1.63
CA LYS A 193 21.76 -0.74 -1.50
C LYS A 193 20.33 -1.22 -1.65
N ARG A 194 20.09 -2.35 -2.34
CA ARG A 194 18.77 -2.94 -2.52
C ARG A 194 18.13 -3.36 -1.18
N LEU A 195 18.93 -3.72 -0.18
CA LEU A 195 18.42 -4.17 1.11
C LEU A 195 17.84 -3.05 1.98
N VAL A 196 18.04 -1.78 1.59
CA VAL A 196 17.42 -0.62 2.25
C VAL A 196 15.90 -0.73 2.30
N SER A 197 15.29 -1.38 1.30
CA SER A 197 13.84 -1.55 1.21
C SER A 197 13.30 -2.73 2.02
N ILE A 198 14.13 -3.59 2.62
CA ILE A 198 13.66 -4.77 3.38
C ILE A 198 12.76 -4.38 4.56
N PRO A 199 13.12 -3.41 5.43
CA PRO A 199 12.30 -3.09 6.60
C PRO A 199 10.89 -2.58 6.21
N GLU A 200 10.83 -1.72 5.20
CA GLU A 200 9.56 -1.21 4.67
C GLU A 200 8.76 -2.35 4.03
N LEU A 201 9.40 -3.18 3.20
CA LEU A 201 8.77 -4.35 2.59
C LEU A 201 8.17 -5.29 3.65
N LEU A 202 8.94 -5.66 4.67
CA LEU A 202 8.48 -6.53 5.75
C LEU A 202 7.34 -5.91 6.56
N SER A 203 7.30 -4.58 6.68
CA SER A 203 6.17 -3.89 7.32
C SER A 203 4.88 -4.08 6.52
N GLY A 204 4.93 -3.94 5.19
CA GLY A 204 3.79 -4.19 4.31
C GLY A 204 3.36 -5.67 4.33
N ILE A 205 4.34 -6.60 4.25
CA ILE A 205 4.09 -8.05 4.35
C ILE A 205 3.46 -8.42 5.69
N LYS A 206 3.93 -7.85 6.81
CA LYS A 206 3.35 -8.09 8.14
C LYS A 206 1.86 -7.74 8.18
N LEU A 207 1.49 -6.57 7.68
CA LEU A 207 0.09 -6.13 7.67
C LEU A 207 -0.80 -7.07 6.84
N LEU A 208 -0.29 -7.54 5.70
CA LEU A 208 -0.98 -8.56 4.90
C LEU A 208 -1.10 -9.89 5.65
N CYS A 209 -0.03 -10.35 6.32
CA CYS A 209 -0.07 -11.56 7.15
C CYS A 209 -1.08 -11.46 8.29
N MET A 210 -1.18 -10.30 8.96
CA MET A 210 -2.18 -10.10 10.03
C MET A 210 -3.61 -10.35 9.54
N ARG A 211 -3.89 -10.10 8.26
CA ARG A 211 -5.19 -10.37 7.64
C ARG A 211 -5.32 -11.79 7.08
N PHE A 212 -4.33 -12.24 6.32
CA PHE A 212 -4.43 -13.41 5.46
C PHE A 212 -3.77 -14.66 6.04
N GLN A 213 -2.66 -14.47 6.78
CA GLN A 213 -1.81 -15.55 7.28
C GLN A 213 -1.28 -15.24 8.70
N PRO A 214 -2.16 -15.26 9.73
CA PRO A 214 -1.78 -14.86 11.08
C PRO A 214 -0.59 -15.65 11.65
N ASP A 215 -0.44 -16.92 11.22
CA ASP A 215 0.64 -17.81 11.66
C ASP A 215 2.04 -17.33 11.22
N LEU A 216 2.14 -16.52 10.16
CA LEU A 216 3.42 -15.98 9.67
C LEU A 216 3.82 -14.67 10.33
N VAL A 217 2.93 -14.02 11.10
CA VAL A 217 3.19 -12.67 11.66
C VAL A 217 4.44 -12.67 12.54
N THR A 218 4.54 -13.63 13.48
CA THR A 218 5.71 -13.76 14.36
C THR A 218 6.99 -14.01 13.57
N ALA A 219 6.94 -14.86 12.55
CA ALA A 219 8.10 -15.14 11.71
C ALA A 219 8.58 -13.91 10.92
N VAL A 220 7.66 -13.06 10.45
CA VAL A 220 7.99 -11.80 9.77
C VAL A 220 8.61 -10.79 10.74
N ASP A 221 8.10 -10.69 11.96
CA ASP A 221 8.67 -9.83 13.01
C ASP A 221 10.08 -10.28 13.41
N ASP A 222 10.28 -11.59 13.62
CA ASP A 222 11.59 -12.16 13.94
C ASP A 222 12.59 -11.89 12.82
N LEU A 223 12.18 -12.05 11.55
CA LEU A 223 13.03 -11.72 10.40
C LEU A 223 13.40 -10.25 10.32
N ARG A 224 12.46 -9.35 10.62
CA ARG A 224 12.72 -7.91 10.65
C ARG A 224 13.74 -7.56 11.73
N LEU A 225 13.59 -8.10 12.93
CA LEU A 225 14.53 -7.87 14.03
C LEU A 225 15.91 -8.46 13.74
N ASP A 226 15.95 -9.67 13.19
CA ASP A 226 17.19 -10.35 12.85
C ASP A 226 17.97 -9.61 11.75
N ILE A 227 17.32 -9.17 10.66
CA ILE A 227 18.02 -8.42 9.61
C ILE A 227 18.53 -7.06 10.12
N LEU A 228 17.74 -6.36 10.95
CA LEU A 228 18.18 -5.10 11.57
C LEU A 228 19.39 -5.31 12.48
N LEU A 229 19.37 -6.37 13.30
CA LEU A 229 20.48 -6.72 14.17
C LEU A 229 21.74 -7.06 13.37
N ARG A 230 21.61 -7.83 12.27
CA ARG A 230 22.72 -8.16 11.36
C ARG A 230 23.28 -6.90 10.68
N MET A 231 22.43 -5.98 10.24
CA MET A 231 22.86 -4.70 9.67
C MET A 231 23.59 -3.81 10.69
N LEU A 232 23.13 -3.75 11.94
CA LEU A 232 23.80 -3.02 13.03
C LEU A 232 25.18 -3.60 13.36
N LYS A 233 25.31 -4.92 13.33
CA LYS A 233 26.57 -5.64 13.61
C LYS A 233 27.53 -5.64 12.43
N SER A 234 27.04 -5.43 11.21
CA SER A 234 27.84 -5.43 9.99
C SER A 234 29.02 -4.46 10.08
N PRO A 235 30.22 -4.78 9.56
CA PRO A 235 31.34 -3.83 9.49
C PRO A 235 31.06 -2.65 8.54
N HIS A 236 30.02 -2.73 7.71
CA HIS A 236 29.70 -1.70 6.72
C HIS A 236 28.92 -0.54 7.31
N PHE A 237 29.50 0.66 7.26
CA PHE A 237 28.88 1.89 7.78
C PHE A 237 27.50 2.18 7.18
N SER A 238 27.33 1.95 5.87
CA SER A 238 26.05 2.13 5.18
C SER A 238 24.95 1.23 5.76
N ALA A 239 25.25 -0.05 6.00
CA ALA A 239 24.32 -1.01 6.59
C ALA A 239 23.88 -0.55 8.00
N LYS A 240 24.84 -0.14 8.85
CA LYS A 240 24.55 0.40 10.19
C LYS A 240 23.64 1.62 10.16
N MET A 241 23.93 2.58 9.28
CA MET A 241 23.14 3.81 9.17
C MET A 241 21.70 3.52 8.73
N ASN A 242 21.50 2.56 7.83
CA ASN A 242 20.17 2.16 7.40
C ASN A 242 19.38 1.54 8.54
N SER A 243 19.98 0.65 9.32
CA SER A 243 19.30 0.05 10.48
C SER A 243 18.96 1.07 11.58
N LEU A 244 19.78 2.11 11.79
CA LEU A 244 19.51 3.13 12.80
C LEU A 244 18.33 4.05 12.46
N LYS A 245 17.93 4.16 11.19
CA LYS A 245 16.76 4.97 10.79
C LYS A 245 15.43 4.27 11.08
N GLU A 246 15.48 2.97 11.36
CA GLU A 246 14.31 2.11 11.58
C GLU A 246 13.97 1.92 13.07
N VAL A 247 14.79 2.44 13.98
CA VAL A 247 14.64 2.35 15.45
C VAL A 247 14.19 3.69 16.02
#